data_AF-S4P6D1-F1
#
_entry.id   AF-S4P6D1-F1
#
_cell.length_a   1.000
_cell.length_b   1.000
_cell.length_c   1.000
_cell.angle_alpha   90.00
_cell.angle_beta   90.00
_cell.angle_gamma   90.00
#
_symmetry.space_group_name_H-M   'P 1'
#
loop_
_entity.id
_entity.type
_entity.pdbx_description
1 polymer ?
#
loop_
_entity_poly.entity_id
_entity_poly.type
_entity_poly.pdbx_seq_one_letter_code
_entity_poly.pdbx_strand_id
1 'polypeptide(L)'
;MLRFNLRMKLRSLSADDKMIAKEGVDSLNFSELQQACRARGMRAYGVSEERLRKELRNWLDLSLNEKVPPSLLLLSRALMVPEHVPTTYKLKATISALPEQVATQTKAAIGEKEGKLDFKTKLDVIKLEEQKIKEEKKELQEAEREKEIL
;
A
#
# COMPACT_ATOMS: atom_id res chain seq x y z
N MET A 1 14.39 11.04 -2.22
CA MET A 1 14.01 11.31 -0.81
C MET A 1 12.62 10.78 -0.44
N LEU A 2 11.52 11.26 -1.03
CA LEU A 2 10.14 10.91 -0.60
C LEU A 2 9.82 9.40 -0.66
N ARG A 3 10.17 8.73 -1.76
CA ARG A 3 9.96 7.27 -1.93
C ARG A 3 10.64 6.45 -0.83
N PHE A 4 11.85 6.83 -0.44
CA PHE A 4 12.61 6.17 0.62
C PHE A 4 11.93 6.34 1.98
N ASN A 5 11.55 7.57 2.33
CA ASN A 5 10.84 7.87 3.57
C ASN A 5 9.52 7.10 3.66
N LEU A 6 8.79 6.99 2.55
CA LEU A 6 7.55 6.21 2.49
C LEU A 6 7.83 4.72 2.75
N ARG A 7 8.83 4.12 2.08
CA ARG A 7 9.20 2.71 2.31
C ARG A 7 9.59 2.44 3.76
N MET A 8 10.35 3.35 4.37
CA MET A 8 10.74 3.25 5.78
C MET A 8 9.52 3.32 6.71
N LYS A 9 8.59 4.24 6.46
CA LYS A 9 7.33 4.32 7.22
C LYS A 9 6.48 3.05 7.07
N LEU A 10 6.31 2.53 5.86
CA LEU A 10 5.57 1.29 5.62
C LEU A 10 6.19 0.11 6.36
N ARG A 11 7.53 0.00 6.38
CA ARG A 11 8.23 -1.05 7.11
C ARG A 11 8.02 -0.93 8.62
N SER A 12 8.09 0.28 9.17
CA SER A 12 7.79 0.54 10.58
C SER A 12 6.35 0.15 10.92
N LEU A 13 5.40 0.49 10.04
CA LEU A 13 3.99 0.16 10.20
C LEU A 13 3.75 -1.35 10.23
N SER A 14 4.41 -2.10 9.33
CA SER A 14 4.32 -3.57 9.31
C SER A 14 4.95 -4.23 10.54
N ALA A 15 6.00 -3.64 11.11
CA ALA A 15 6.59 -4.13 12.36
C ALA A 15 5.65 -3.89 13.54
N ASP A 16 5.05 -2.69 13.60
CA ASP A 16 4.05 -2.31 14.60
C ASP A 16 2.79 -3.19 14.51
N ASP A 17 2.29 -3.49 13.30
CA ASP A 17 1.17 -4.41 13.09
C ASP A 17 1.43 -5.78 13.74
N LYS A 18 2.64 -6.34 13.57
CA LYS A 18 3.01 -7.63 14.16
C LYS A 18 3.13 -7.57 15.68
N MET A 19 3.64 -6.46 16.21
CA MET A 19 3.77 -6.25 17.65
C MET A 19 2.38 -6.18 18.30
N ILE A 20 1.50 -5.32 17.77
CA ILE A 20 0.13 -5.17 18.26
C ILE A 20 -0.65 -6.49 18.13
N ALA A 21 -0.49 -7.23 17.04
CA ALA A 21 -1.16 -8.52 16.90
C ALA A 21 -0.69 -9.57 17.92
N LYS A 22 0.59 -9.51 18.33
CA LYS A 22 1.15 -10.40 19.36
C LYS A 22 0.66 -10.05 20.75
N GLU A 23 0.59 -8.77 21.08
CA GLU A 23 0.17 -8.28 22.40
C GLU A 23 -1.36 -8.22 22.56
N GLY A 24 -2.07 -8.13 21.44
CA GLY A 24 -3.52 -8.00 21.35
C GLY A 24 -3.96 -6.53 21.32
N VAL A 25 -4.98 -6.22 20.52
CA VAL A 25 -5.52 -4.85 20.45
C VAL A 25 -6.02 -4.37 21.81
N ASP A 26 -6.50 -5.29 22.65
CA ASP A 26 -7.04 -5.01 23.98
C ASP A 26 -5.99 -4.59 25.02
N SER A 27 -4.69 -4.78 24.75
CA SER A 27 -3.62 -4.33 25.64
C SER A 27 -3.35 -2.82 25.56
N LEU A 28 -3.73 -2.17 24.45
CA LEU A 28 -3.44 -0.76 24.22
C LEU A 28 -4.38 0.14 25.04
N ASN A 29 -3.81 1.21 25.60
CA ASN A 29 -4.58 2.30 26.19
C ASN A 29 -5.17 3.23 25.10
N PHE A 30 -6.05 4.16 25.50
CA PHE A 30 -6.74 5.04 24.56
C PHE A 30 -5.80 5.91 23.70
N SER A 31 -4.73 6.44 24.30
CA SER A 31 -3.75 7.27 23.57
C SER A 31 -2.98 6.44 22.54
N GLU A 32 -2.58 5.22 22.91
CA GLU A 32 -1.91 4.28 22.02
C GLU A 32 -2.81 3.84 20.87
N LEU A 33 -4.09 3.55 21.14
CA LEU A 33 -5.09 3.27 20.11
C LEU A 33 -5.23 4.42 19.10
N GLN A 34 -5.32 5.66 19.59
CA GLN A 34 -5.41 6.83 18.73
C GLN A 34 -4.15 6.98 17.86
N GLN A 35 -2.97 6.80 18.43
CA GLN A 35 -1.71 6.87 17.70
C GLN A 35 -1.59 5.75 16.66
N ALA A 36 -1.92 4.51 17.03
CA ALA A 36 -1.92 3.36 16.15
C ALA A 36 -2.89 3.55 14.98
N CYS A 37 -4.09 4.07 15.24
CA CYS A 37 -5.07 4.36 14.21
C CYS A 37 -4.60 5.49 13.28
N ARG A 38 -4.07 6.58 13.83
CA ARG A 38 -3.56 7.72 13.06
C ARG A 38 -2.39 7.32 12.15
N ALA A 39 -1.45 6.52 12.66
CA ALA A 39 -0.31 6.03 11.88
C ALA A 39 -0.75 5.22 10.65
N ARG A 40 -1.90 4.54 10.75
CA ARG A 40 -2.54 3.74 9.70
C ARG A 40 -3.52 4.55 8.83
N GLY A 41 -3.51 5.88 8.94
CA GLY A 41 -4.35 6.77 8.14
C GLY A 41 -5.85 6.69 8.47
N MET A 42 -6.20 6.21 9.67
CA MET A 42 -7.58 6.16 10.17
C MET A 42 -7.91 7.41 10.97
N ARG A 43 -9.20 7.75 11.05
CA ARG A 43 -9.68 8.86 11.89
C ARG A 43 -9.51 8.50 13.36
N ALA A 44 -8.57 9.16 14.04
CA ALA A 44 -8.24 8.86 15.44
C ALA A 44 -8.99 9.73 16.47
N TYR A 45 -9.43 10.93 16.08
CA TYR A 45 -10.06 11.89 16.99
C TYR A 45 -11.56 12.02 16.75
N GLY A 46 -12.32 12.23 17.83
CA GLY A 46 -13.78 12.29 17.80
C GLY A 46 -14.44 10.93 17.51
N VAL A 47 -13.73 9.84 17.79
CA VAL A 47 -14.17 8.46 17.58
C VAL A 47 -14.12 7.73 18.92
N SER A 48 -15.12 6.90 19.22
CA SER A 48 -15.16 6.11 20.45
C SER A 48 -14.05 5.07 20.48
N GLU A 49 -13.59 4.70 21.68
CA GLU A 49 -12.56 3.68 21.88
C GLU A 49 -12.94 2.34 21.22
N GLU A 50 -14.19 1.90 21.39
CA GLU A 50 -14.70 0.67 20.78
C GLU A 50 -14.58 0.69 19.25
N ARG A 51 -14.88 1.84 18.62
CA ARG A 51 -14.76 1.99 17.17
C ARG A 51 -13.28 2.00 16.74
N LEU A 52 -12.38 2.62 17.51
CA LEU A 52 -10.94 2.56 17.24
C LEU A 52 -10.41 1.12 17.33
N ARG A 53 -10.79 0.37 18.36
CA ARG A 53 -10.42 -1.05 18.50
C ARG A 53 -10.94 -1.88 17.33
N LYS A 54 -12.19 -1.67 16.90
CA LYS A 54 -12.78 -2.35 15.74
C LYS A 54 -12.02 -2.05 14.44
N GLU A 55 -11.74 -0.77 14.18
CA GLU A 55 -10.99 -0.35 12.99
C GLU A 55 -9.56 -0.89 12.98
N LEU A 56 -8.89 -0.90 14.13
CA LEU A 56 -7.55 -1.46 14.26
C LEU A 56 -7.53 -2.98 14.05
N ARG A 57 -8.49 -3.73 14.62
CA ARG A 57 -8.62 -5.16 14.37
C ARG A 57 -8.84 -5.47 12.88
N ASN A 58 -9.74 -4.73 12.24
CA ASN A 58 -10.00 -4.86 10.80
C ASN A 58 -8.75 -4.53 9.96
N TRP A 59 -7.96 -3.53 10.35
CA TRP A 59 -6.69 -3.26 9.71
C TRP A 59 -5.73 -4.46 9.82
N LEU A 60 -5.56 -4.99 11.04
CA LEU A 60 -4.61 -6.08 11.30
C LEU A 60 -5.01 -7.36 10.58
N ASP A 61 -6.31 -7.67 10.53
CA ASP A 61 -6.84 -8.80 9.78
C ASP A 61 -6.48 -8.70 8.28
N LEU A 62 -6.74 -7.55 7.68
CA LEU A 62 -6.40 -7.31 6.27
C LEU A 62 -4.88 -7.32 6.01
N SER A 63 -4.09 -6.73 6.91
CA SER A 63 -2.63 -6.61 6.77
C SER A 63 -1.92 -7.95 6.95
N LEU A 64 -2.31 -8.72 7.97
CA LEU A 64 -1.58 -9.91 8.43
C LEU A 64 -2.19 -11.22 7.93
N ASN A 65 -3.52 -11.36 7.95
CA ASN A 65 -4.21 -12.59 7.57
C ASN A 65 -4.46 -12.62 6.06
N GLU A 66 -5.06 -11.56 5.52
CA GLU A 66 -5.33 -11.43 4.08
C GLU A 66 -4.12 -10.93 3.27
N LYS A 67 -3.01 -10.61 3.95
CA LYS A 67 -1.73 -10.20 3.36
C LYS A 67 -1.86 -9.02 2.38
N VAL A 68 -2.81 -8.13 2.62
CA VAL A 68 -3.03 -6.94 1.81
C VAL A 68 -1.89 -5.95 2.06
N PRO A 69 -1.16 -5.46 1.03
CA PRO A 69 -0.05 -4.55 1.23
C PRO A 69 -0.48 -3.25 1.95
N PRO A 70 0.29 -2.79 2.96
CA PRO A 70 -0.06 -1.58 3.71
C PRO A 70 -0.19 -0.31 2.85
N SER A 71 0.56 -0.22 1.75
CA SER A 71 0.43 0.88 0.79
C SER A 71 -0.96 0.92 0.13
N LEU A 72 -1.53 -0.24 -0.21
CA LEU A 72 -2.87 -0.34 -0.80
C LEU A 72 -3.95 -0.07 0.25
N LEU A 73 -3.76 -0.55 1.49
CA LEU A 73 -4.65 -0.26 2.61
C LEU A 73 -4.72 1.24 2.93
N LEU A 74 -3.58 1.94 2.88
CA LEU A 74 -3.52 3.40 3.04
C LEU A 74 -4.23 4.11 1.88
N LEU A 75 -3.96 3.70 0.64
CA LEU A 75 -4.60 4.30 -0.54
C LEU A 75 -6.13 4.16 -0.49
N SER A 76 -6.63 3.01 -0.05
CA SER A 76 -8.08 2.78 0.07
C SER A 76 -8.81 3.70 1.04
N ARG A 77 -8.07 4.26 2.01
CA ARG A 77 -8.58 5.25 2.96
C ARG A 77 -8.42 6.68 2.45
N ALA A 78 -7.46 6.93 1.58
CA ALA A 78 -7.19 8.24 1.00
C ALA A 78 -8.19 8.63 -0.12
N LEU A 79 -8.73 7.66 -0.85
CA LEU A 79 -9.59 7.90 -2.03
C LEU A 79 -11.03 8.38 -1.73
N MET A 80 -11.29 8.94 -0.54
CA MET A 80 -12.60 9.47 -0.12
C MET A 80 -13.80 8.54 -0.43
N VAL A 81 -13.60 7.23 -0.34
CA VAL A 81 -14.69 6.27 -0.51
C VAL A 81 -15.62 6.40 0.70
N PRO A 82 -16.97 6.43 0.51
CA PRO A 82 -17.92 6.69 1.59
C PRO A 82 -17.64 5.84 2.84
N GLU A 83 -17.70 6.46 4.02
CA GLU A 83 -17.22 5.83 5.25
C GLU A 83 -18.00 4.55 5.60
N HIS A 84 -19.27 4.49 5.18
CA HIS A 84 -20.26 3.45 5.46
C HIS A 84 -20.20 2.21 4.54
N VAL A 85 -19.28 2.14 3.57
CA VAL A 85 -19.06 0.89 2.82
C VAL A 85 -17.99 0.02 3.49
N PRO A 86 -18.13 -1.33 3.43
CA PRO A 86 -17.13 -2.24 3.97
C PRO A 86 -15.75 -2.01 3.34
N THR A 87 -14.68 -2.24 4.12
CA THR A 87 -13.30 -1.99 3.68
C THR A 87 -12.92 -2.76 2.42
N THR A 88 -13.47 -3.96 2.23
CA THR A 88 -13.34 -4.75 1.00
C THR A 88 -13.86 -4.03 -0.25
N TYR A 89 -14.99 -3.33 -0.15
CA TYR A 89 -15.50 -2.51 -1.26
C TYR A 89 -14.60 -1.30 -1.54
N LYS A 90 -14.06 -0.68 -0.49
CA LYS A 90 -13.07 0.41 -0.64
C LYS A 90 -11.82 -0.08 -1.36
N LEU A 91 -11.34 -1.27 -1.02
CA LEU A 91 -10.21 -1.91 -1.70
C LEU A 91 -10.52 -2.21 -3.16
N LYS A 92 -11.69 -2.75 -3.47
CA LYS A 92 -12.13 -2.99 -4.85
C LYS A 92 -12.14 -1.69 -5.66
N ALA A 93 -12.76 -0.64 -5.15
CA ALA A 93 -12.81 0.66 -5.82
C ALA A 93 -11.42 1.26 -6.05
N THR A 94 -10.53 1.11 -5.07
CA THR A 94 -9.14 1.57 -5.16
C THR A 94 -8.38 0.87 -6.27
N ILE A 95 -8.49 -0.46 -6.34
CA ILE A 95 -7.85 -1.26 -7.40
C ILE A 95 -8.42 -0.88 -8.77
N SER A 96 -9.73 -0.66 -8.88
CA SER A 96 -10.39 -0.23 -10.12
C SER A 96 -9.98 1.18 -10.58
N ALA A 97 -9.58 2.05 -9.65
CA ALA A 97 -9.09 3.39 -9.96
C ALA A 97 -7.59 3.43 -10.33
N LEU A 98 -6.87 2.31 -10.22
CA LEU A 98 -5.46 2.25 -10.63
C LEU A 98 -5.36 2.28 -12.17
N PRO A 99 -4.34 2.95 -12.73
CA PRO A 99 -4.05 2.90 -14.16
C PRO A 99 -3.91 1.45 -14.65
N GLU A 100 -4.39 1.18 -15.87
CA GLU A 100 -4.46 -0.17 -16.44
C GLU A 100 -3.09 -0.87 -16.47
N GLN A 101 -2.01 -0.11 -16.64
CA GLN A 101 -0.63 -0.60 -16.58
C GLN A 101 -0.29 -1.25 -15.23
N VAL A 102 -0.75 -0.67 -14.12
CA VAL A 102 -0.53 -1.20 -12.76
C VAL A 102 -1.42 -2.41 -12.50
N ALA A 103 -2.65 -2.38 -13.02
CA ALA A 103 -3.57 -3.52 -12.92
C ALA A 103 -3.02 -4.75 -13.66
N THR A 104 -2.44 -4.56 -14.84
CA THR A 104 -1.80 -5.62 -15.64
C THR A 104 -0.57 -6.22 -14.93
N GLN A 105 0.31 -5.37 -14.37
CA GLN A 105 1.44 -5.84 -13.55
C GLN A 105 0.97 -6.63 -12.31
N THR A 106 -0.09 -6.16 -11.66
CA THR A 106 -0.65 -6.83 -10.47
C THR A 106 -1.25 -8.19 -10.83
N LYS A 107 -1.99 -8.29 -11.94
CA LYS A 107 -2.50 -9.56 -12.47
C LYS A 107 -1.37 -10.55 -12.78
N ALA A 108 -0.29 -10.08 -13.41
CA ALA A 108 0.88 -10.90 -13.71
C ALA A 108 1.51 -11.49 -12.43
N ALA A 109 1.73 -10.65 -11.41
CA ALA A 109 2.32 -11.05 -10.14
C ALA A 109 1.42 -12.02 -9.33
N ILE A 110 0.10 -11.89 -9.43
CA ILE A 110 -0.85 -12.83 -8.82
C ILE A 110 -0.80 -14.17 -9.56
N GLY A 111 -0.81 -14.16 -10.89
CA GLY A 111 -0.71 -15.38 -11.71
C GLY A 111 0.56 -16.18 -11.43
N GLU A 112 1.70 -15.51 -11.25
CA GLU A 112 2.95 -16.16 -10.81
C GLU A 112 2.83 -16.84 -9.45
N LYS A 113 2.19 -16.19 -8.47
CA LYS A 113 2.01 -16.76 -7.12
C LYS A 113 1.01 -17.91 -7.08
N GLU A 114 0.00 -17.90 -7.95
CA GLU A 114 -0.99 -18.97 -8.07
C GLU A 114 -0.52 -20.13 -8.98
N GLY A 115 0.68 -20.04 -9.57
CA GLY A 115 1.19 -21.03 -10.53
C GLY A 115 0.48 -21.01 -11.89
N LYS A 116 -0.43 -20.05 -12.11
CA LYS A 116 -1.10 -19.81 -13.39
C LYS A 116 -0.28 -18.81 -14.20
N LEU A 117 0.72 -19.32 -14.89
CA LEU A 117 1.64 -18.51 -15.70
C LEU A 117 1.00 -18.16 -17.05
N ASP A 118 0.50 -16.93 -17.18
CA ASP A 118 0.18 -16.37 -18.50
C ASP A 118 1.43 -15.69 -19.10
N PHE A 119 2.09 -16.41 -20.01
CA PHE A 119 3.32 -15.95 -20.67
C PHE A 119 3.14 -14.67 -21.49
N LYS A 120 1.92 -14.42 -22.00
CA LYS A 120 1.61 -13.22 -22.76
C LYS A 120 1.64 -11.99 -21.86
N THR A 121 0.94 -12.07 -20.73
CA THR A 121 0.96 -11.00 -19.72
C THR A 121 2.38 -10.75 -19.19
N LYS A 122 3.20 -11.79 -18.98
CA LYS A 122 4.63 -11.62 -18.60
C LYS A 122 5.43 -10.84 -19.63
N LEU A 123 5.30 -11.18 -20.91
CA LEU A 123 6.01 -10.51 -22.00
C LEU A 123 5.69 -9.01 -22.04
N ASP A 124 4.42 -8.65 -21.88
CA ASP A 124 3.99 -7.25 -21.90
C ASP A 124 4.53 -6.47 -20.70
N VAL A 125 4.57 -7.10 -19.51
CA VAL A 125 5.18 -6.49 -18.31
C VAL A 125 6.68 -6.24 -18.51
N ILE A 126 7.43 -7.23 -19.03
CA ILE A 126 8.88 -7.09 -19.28
C ILE A 126 9.16 -5.98 -20.29
N LYS A 127 8.40 -5.91 -21.38
CA LYS A 127 8.55 -4.84 -22.39
C LYS A 127 8.32 -3.45 -21.79
N LEU A 128 7.32 -3.30 -20.93
CA LEU A 128 7.05 -2.04 -20.23
C LEU A 128 8.18 -1.65 -19.27
N GLU A 129 8.76 -2.61 -18.54
CA GLU A 129 9.91 -2.33 -17.67
C GLU A 129 11.16 -1.92 -18.49
N GLU A 130 11.46 -2.63 -19.57
CA GLU A 130 12.57 -2.28 -20.48
C GLU A 130 12.42 -0.87 -21.06
N GLN A 131 11.21 -0.48 -21.46
CA GLN A 131 10.94 0.88 -21.93
C GLN A 131 11.21 1.94 -20.85
N LYS A 132 10.75 1.71 -19.62
CA LYS A 132 11.01 2.62 -18.49
C LYS A 132 12.49 2.73 -18.17
N ILE A 133 13.21 1.62 -18.14
CA ILE A 133 14.67 1.61 -17.91
C ILE A 133 15.38 2.45 -18.99
N LYS A 134 14.92 2.36 -20.24
CA LYS A 134 15.49 3.12 -21.36
C LYS A 134 15.20 4.62 -21.25
N GLU A 135 14.00 5.00 -20.84
CA GLU A 135 13.66 6.41 -20.57
C GLU A 135 14.46 6.96 -19.39
N GLU A 136 14.50 6.27 -18.25
CA GLU A 136 15.29 6.69 -17.08
C GLU A 136 16.79 6.85 -17.42
N LYS A 137 17.35 5.95 -18.24
CA LYS A 137 18.73 6.08 -18.72
C LYS A 137 18.95 7.31 -19.61
N LYS A 138 17.98 7.64 -20.47
CA LYS A 138 18.06 8.85 -21.31
C LYS A 138 17.98 10.12 -20.48
N GLU A 139 17.04 10.19 -19.54
CA GLU A 139 16.90 11.32 -18.63
C GLU A 139 18.17 11.53 -17.80
N LEU A 140 18.79 10.44 -17.32
CA LEU A 140 20.09 10.48 -16.62
C LEU A 140 21.20 11.04 -17.52
N GLN A 141 21.31 10.57 -18.76
CA GLN A 141 22.31 11.07 -19.72
C GLN A 141 22.08 12.52 -20.12
N GLU A 142 20.84 12.98 -20.20
CA GLU A 142 20.50 14.39 -20.45
C GLU A 142 20.85 15.25 -19.24
N ALA A 143 20.51 14.81 -18.02
CA ALA A 143 20.87 15.51 -16.80
C ALA A 143 22.39 15.56 -16.55
N GLU A 144 23.15 14.53 -16.94
CA GLU A 144 24.62 14.56 -16.90
C GLU A 144 25.19 15.56 -17.91
N ARG A 145 24.68 15.56 -19.15
CA ARG A 145 25.10 16.54 -20.17
C ARG A 145 24.77 17.97 -19.77
N GLU A 146 23.61 18.22 -19.18
CA GLU A 146 23.24 19.55 -18.67
C GLU A 146 24.15 20.02 -17.54
N LYS A 147 24.66 19.11 -16.70
CA LYS A 147 25.63 19.42 -15.65
C LYS A 147 27.03 19.67 -16.17
N GLU A 148 27.42 19.07 -17.29
CA GLU A 148 28.72 19.31 -17.94
C GLU A 148 28.78 20.65 -18.70
N ILE A 149 27.61 21.23 -19.03
CA ILE A 149 27.49 22.50 -19.77
C ILE A 149 27.40 23.72 -18.82
N LEU A 150 27.20 23.50 -17.51
CA LEU A 150 27.14 24.55 -16.46
C LEU A 150 28.48 24.73 -15.75
#